data_AF-A0A9D7HQA0-F1
#
_entry.id   AF-A0A9D7HQA0-F1
#
_cell.length_a   1.000
_cell.length_b   1.000
_cell.length_c   1.000
_cell.angle_alpha   90.00
_cell.angle_beta   90.00
_cell.angle_gamma   90.00
#
_symmetry.space_group_name_H-M   'P 1'
#
loop_
_entity.id
_entity.type
_entity.pdbx_description
1 polymer ?
#
loop_
_entity_poly.entity_id
_entity_poly.type
_entity_poly.pdbx_seq_one_letter_code
_entity_poly.pdbx_strand_id
1 'polypeptide(L)'
;MREVGRRGWLVLTRDQNIRRKPDELAALREAGVILFALTSGNLSAQETAEIVIGAWPKMKRLAAQITPPAIFSATRGGEVRRIMR
;
A
#
# COMPACT_ATOMS: atom_id res chain seq x y z
N MET A 1 1.85 -7.63 -11.34
CA MET A 1 1.12 -7.84 -10.07
C MET A 1 0.82 -9.31 -9.76
N ARG A 2 0.41 -10.16 -10.73
CA ARG A 2 0.11 -11.59 -10.46
C ARG A 2 1.16 -12.36 -9.65
N GLU A 3 2.45 -12.24 -10.01
CA GLU A 3 3.52 -12.93 -9.28
C GLU A 3 3.71 -12.41 -7.85
N VAL A 4 3.49 -11.12 -7.62
CA VAL A 4 3.54 -10.49 -6.29
C VAL A 4 2.46 -11.08 -5.39
N GLY A 5 1.25 -11.20 -5.94
CA GLY A 5 0.13 -11.86 -5.27
C GLY A 5 0.38 -13.33 -4.94
N ARG A 6 0.86 -14.09 -5.93
CA ARG A 6 1.23 -15.51 -5.76
C ARG A 6 2.24 -15.72 -4.63
N ARG A 7 3.15 -14.76 -4.42
CA ARG A 7 4.17 -14.81 -3.35
C ARG A 7 3.73 -14.23 -2.02
N GLY A 8 2.53 -13.64 -1.93
CA GLY A 8 2.05 -12.96 -0.72
C GLY A 8 2.84 -11.70 -0.37
N TRP A 9 3.48 -11.05 -1.35
CA TRP A 9 4.29 -9.86 -1.11
C TRP A 9 3.42 -8.62 -0.90
N LEU A 10 3.87 -7.76 0.02
CA LEU A 10 3.28 -6.43 0.22
C LEU A 10 3.82 -5.47 -0.84
N VAL A 11 2.94 -4.61 -1.37
CA VAL A 11 3.32 -3.58 -2.34
C VAL A 11 3.41 -2.23 -1.63
N LEU A 12 4.53 -1.55 -1.79
CA LEU A 12 4.70 -0.15 -1.40
C LEU A 12 4.79 0.71 -2.65
N THR A 13 4.05 1.82 -2.71
CA THR A 13 4.10 2.75 -3.84
C THR A 13 4.02 4.20 -3.37
N ARG A 14 4.67 5.12 -4.09
CA ARG A 14 4.52 6.58 -3.90
C ARG A 14 3.39 7.17 -4.75
N ASP A 15 2.73 6.36 -5.59
CA ASP A 15 1.64 6.83 -6.43
C ASP A 15 0.36 7.02 -5.61
N GLN A 16 0.13 8.25 -5.16
CA GLN A 16 -1.10 8.66 -4.48
C GLN A 16 -2.35 8.68 -5.39
N ASN A 17 -2.16 8.60 -6.71
CA ASN A 17 -3.23 8.56 -7.71
C ASN A 17 -3.63 7.15 -8.11
N ILE A 18 -3.02 6.11 -7.53
CA ILE A 18 -3.34 4.71 -7.85
C ILE A 18 -4.83 4.38 -7.65
N ARG A 19 -5.50 5.08 -6.72
CA ARG A 19 -6.96 4.97 -6.49
C ARG A 19 -7.85 5.56 -7.60
N ARG A 20 -7.28 6.35 -8.52
CA ARG A 20 -8.01 7.07 -9.57
C ARG A 20 -7.91 6.37 -10.94
N LYS A 21 -7.17 5.28 -11.04
CA LYS A 21 -6.93 4.53 -12.27
C LYS A 21 -7.67 3.19 -12.23
N PRO A 22 -8.84 3.06 -12.87
CA PRO A 22 -9.66 1.84 -12.80
C PRO A 22 -8.90 0.58 -13.23
N ASP A 23 -8.09 0.68 -14.28
CA ASP A 23 -7.35 -0.47 -14.84
C ASP A 23 -6.26 -0.97 -13.88
N GLU A 24 -5.55 -0.04 -13.23
CA GLU A 24 -4.55 -0.41 -12.21
C GLU A 24 -5.24 -1.06 -10.99
N LEU A 25 -6.42 -0.55 -10.58
CA LEU A 25 -7.20 -1.15 -9.50
C LEU A 25 -7.71 -2.56 -9.86
N ALA A 26 -8.13 -2.78 -11.10
CA ALA A 26 -8.55 -4.10 -11.57
C ALA A 26 -7.37 -5.09 -11.52
N ALA A 27 -6.20 -4.70 -12.05
CA ALA A 27 -5.00 -5.53 -12.02
C ALA A 27 -4.52 -5.87 -10.60
N LEU A 28 -4.67 -4.94 -9.64
CA LEU A 28 -4.36 -5.18 -8.22
C LEU A 28 -5.34 -6.15 -7.57
N ARG A 29 -6.64 -6.02 -7.88
CA ARG A 29 -7.68 -6.93 -7.37
C ARG A 29 -7.49 -8.34 -7.89
N GLU A 30 -7.30 -8.50 -9.20
CA GLU A 30 -7.04 -9.80 -9.81
C GLU A 30 -5.77 -10.45 -9.26
N ALA A 31 -4.76 -9.65 -8.94
CA ALA A 31 -3.53 -10.15 -8.35
C ALA A 31 -3.68 -10.53 -6.87
N GLY A 32 -4.74 -10.13 -6.16
CA GLY A 32 -4.91 -10.46 -4.74
C GLY A 32 -3.78 -9.89 -3.87
N VAL A 33 -3.33 -8.66 -4.13
CA VAL A 33 -2.24 -8.03 -3.36
C VAL A 33 -2.75 -7.12 -2.24
N ILE A 34 -1.93 -6.96 -1.21
CA ILE A 34 -2.08 -5.88 -0.22
C ILE A 34 -1.11 -4.77 -0.60
N LEU A 35 -1.65 -3.57 -0.85
CA LEU A 35 -0.90 -2.40 -1.29
C LEU A 35 -0.99 -1.27 -0.26
N PHE A 36 0.14 -0.63 0.03
CA PHE A 36 0.23 0.61 0.80
C PHE A 36 0.76 1.74 -0.11
N ALA A 37 -0.11 2.72 -0.37
CA ALA A 37 0.24 3.96 -1.05
C ALA A 37 0.76 4.97 -0.01
N LEU A 38 2.02 5.37 -0.15
CA LEU A 38 2.66 6.38 0.67
C LEU A 38 2.19 7.76 0.19
N THR A 39 1.38 8.42 1.00
CA THR A 39 0.74 9.68 0.62
C THR A 39 1.48 10.87 1.22
N SER A 40 2.30 11.53 0.42
CA SER A 40 2.50 12.97 0.45
C SER A 40 3.13 13.43 -0.88
N GLY A 41 2.85 14.67 -1.29
CA GLY A 41 3.46 15.23 -2.50
C GLY A 41 4.98 15.37 -2.36
N ASN A 42 5.70 15.07 -3.45
CA ASN A 42 7.15 15.29 -3.61
C ASN A 42 8.04 14.69 -2.51
N LEU A 43 7.77 13.44 -2.11
CA LEU A 43 8.61 12.73 -1.13
C LEU A 43 10.03 12.49 -1.64
N SER A 44 11.01 12.97 -0.87
CA SER A 44 12.40 12.52 -0.97
C SER A 44 12.53 11.04 -0.58
N ALA A 45 13.69 10.44 -0.88
CA ALA A 45 13.99 9.07 -0.48
C ALA A 45 14.01 8.92 1.05
N GLN A 46 14.53 9.92 1.76
CA GLN A 46 14.58 9.93 3.23
C GLN A 46 13.17 9.97 3.82
N GLU A 47 12.32 10.89 3.36
CA GLU A 47 10.95 10.99 3.89
C GLU A 47 10.12 9.73 3.56
N THR A 48 10.40 9.09 2.41
CA THR A 48 9.81 7.79 2.06
C THR A 48 10.22 6.72 3.07
N ALA A 49 11.51 6.65 3.43
CA ALA A 49 12.00 5.69 4.42
C ALA A 49 11.41 5.95 5.81
N GLU A 50 11.31 7.21 6.23
CA GLU A 50 10.70 7.61 7.51
C GLU A 50 9.24 7.17 7.61
N ILE A 51 8.44 7.37 6.54
CA ILE A 51 7.05 6.88 6.49
C ILE A 51 7.02 5.37 6.62
N VAL A 52 7.84 4.65 5.84
CA VAL A 52 7.83 3.18 5.84
C VAL A 52 8.22 2.65 7.21
N ILE A 53 9.32 3.13 7.79
CA ILE A 53 9.82 2.69 9.10
C ILE A 53 8.79 2.97 10.19
N GLY A 54 8.22 4.19 10.23
CA GLY A 54 7.22 4.57 11.23
C GLY A 54 5.91 3.79 11.11
N ALA A 55 5.46 3.52 9.88
CA ALA A 55 4.21 2.80 9.63
C ALA A 55 4.38 1.26 9.63
N TRP A 56 5.61 0.74 9.54
CA TRP A 56 5.90 -0.68 9.34
C TRP A 56 5.22 -1.60 10.37
N PRO A 57 5.23 -1.32 11.68
CA PRO A 57 4.56 -2.17 12.66
C PRO A 57 3.06 -2.30 12.38
N LYS A 58 2.40 -1.20 11.99
CA LYS A 58 0.97 -1.16 11.67
C LYS A 58 0.68 -1.85 10.33
N MET A 59 1.53 -1.65 9.32
CA MET A 59 1.42 -2.34 8.02
C MET A 59 1.47 -3.85 8.20
N LYS A 60 2.45 -4.37 8.95
CA LYS A 60 2.58 -5.81 9.24
C LYS A 60 1.35 -6.35 9.97
N ARG A 61 0.87 -5.64 11.00
CA ARG A 61 -0.33 -6.05 11.74
C ARG A 61 -1.56 -6.13 10.84
N LEU A 62 -1.77 -5.13 9.98
CA LEU A 62 -2.88 -5.13 9.03
C LEU A 62 -2.75 -6.25 8.00
N ALA A 63 -1.55 -6.47 7.44
CA ALA A 63 -1.29 -7.54 6.49
C ALA A 63 -1.58 -8.93 7.07
N ALA A 64 -1.31 -9.15 8.36
CA ALA A 64 -1.60 -10.41 9.04
C ALA A 64 -3.10 -10.64 9.32
N GLN A 65 -3.91 -9.58 9.32
CA GLN A 65 -5.32 -9.63 9.74
C GLN A 65 -6.31 -9.54 8.57
N ILE A 66 -5.83 -9.24 7.36
CA ILE A 66 -6.68 -8.88 6.24
C ILE A 66 -6.52 -9.87 5.10
N THR A 67 -7.65 -10.36 4.61
CA THR A 67 -7.71 -11.14 3.38
C THR A 67 -7.47 -10.21 2.18
N PRO A 68 -6.47 -10.49 1.32
CA PRO A 68 -6.29 -9.75 0.08
C PRO A 68 -7.47 -9.93 -0.89
N PRO A 69 -7.69 -9.00 -1.84
CA PRO A 69 -6.92 -7.78 -2.08
C PRO A 69 -7.28 -6.65 -1.10
N ALA A 70 -6.34 -5.76 -0.80
CA ALA A 70 -6.62 -4.57 0.01
C ALA A 70 -5.69 -3.41 -0.33
N ILE A 71 -6.20 -2.18 -0.22
CA ILE A 71 -5.42 -0.96 -0.46
C ILE A 71 -5.51 -0.04 0.75
N PHE A 72 -4.35 0.45 1.18
CA PHE A 72 -4.18 1.40 2.27
C PHE A 72 -3.43 2.64 1.82
N SER A 73 -3.70 3.79 2.44
CA SER A 73 -2.79 4.94 2.45
C SER A 73 -1.94 4.89 3.71
N ALA A 74 -0.68 5.27 3.62
CA ALA A 74 0.20 5.53 4.76
C ALA A 74 0.75 6.96 4.70
N THR A 75 0.68 7.70 5.80
CA THR A 75 1.17 9.08 5.91
C THR A 75 2.40 9.17 6.81
N ARG A 76 3.10 10.32 6.79
CA ARG A 76 4.22 10.62 7.71
C ARG A 76 3.87 10.52 9.19
N GLY A 77 2.61 10.82 9.54
CA GLY A 77 2.13 10.69 10.93
C GLY A 77 1.93 9.24 11.38
N GLY A 78 2.29 8.23 10.58
CA GLY A 78 2.07 6.82 10.89
C GLY A 78 0.60 6.39 10.74
N GLU A 79 -0.26 7.26 10.22
CA GLU A 79 -1.63 6.89 9.93
C GLU A 79 -1.64 5.90 8.76
N VAL A 80 -2.34 4.78 8.95
CA VAL A 80 -2.60 3.81 7.89
C VAL A 80 -4.11 3.66 7.82
N ARG A 81 -4.70 4.00 6.67
CA ARG A 81 -6.16 4.02 6.46
C ARG A 81 -6.51 3.15 5.26
N ARG A 82 -7.53 2.30 5.38
CA ARG A 82 -8.03 1.50 4.25
C ARG A 82 -8.76 2.41 3.28
N ILE A 83 -8.38 2.36 2.01
CA ILE A 83 -9.01 3.14 0.93
C ILE A 83 -9.99 2.27 0.13
N MET A 84 -9.74 0.97 0.07
CA MET A 84 -10.55 0.00 -0.68
C MET A 84 -10.82 -1.24 0.16
N ARG A 85 -12.09 -1.70 0.18
CA ARG A 85 -12.46 -3.01 0.70
C ARG A 85 -12.27 -4.09 -0.32
#